data_AF-A0A961Z413-F1
#
_entry.id   AF-A0A961Z413-F1
#
_cell.length_a   1.000
_cell.length_b   1.000
_cell.length_c   1.000
_cell.angle_alpha   90.00
_cell.angle_beta   90.00
_cell.angle_gamma   90.00
#
_symmetry.space_group_name_H-M   'P 1'
#
loop_
_entity.id
_entity.type
_entity.pdbx_description
1 polymer ?
#
loop_
_entity_poly.entity_id
_entity_poly.type
_entity_poly.pdbx_seq_one_letter_code
_entity_poly.pdbx_strand_id
1 'polypeptide(L)'
;ATGGDPVIFITLRDAQKLQFELAPPAARIQMARGQTTGSTDTINAVIARVHANASPDRIAASVRRWKHLSAITQAEQEVILTRSVVNRARQQIGMFTVLLLAVTAVVISLIIYTMTMEKLKQIATLKLIGAPDRTIVLMIIQQALALGVVGFTSGAILVLAVKDFFPRRVVLEFENVALLACVVVVICLLASLIGVRAALKVDPATAIGG
;
A
#
# COMPACT_ATOMS: atom_id res chain seq x y z
N ALA A 1 -13.58 -12.67 23.02
CA ALA A 1 -12.93 -13.99 23.14
C ALA A 1 -11.44 -13.79 22.93
N THR A 2 -10.66 -14.02 23.97
CA THR A 2 -9.25 -13.64 24.11
C THR A 2 -8.38 -14.58 23.28
N GLY A 3 -7.97 -14.15 22.08
CA GLY A 3 -7.04 -14.86 21.20
C GLY A 3 -5.58 -14.68 21.65
N GLY A 4 -5.28 -15.06 22.89
CA GLY A 4 -3.91 -15.13 23.37
C GLY A 4 -3.40 -16.56 23.21
N ASP A 5 -2.28 -16.74 22.52
CA ASP A 5 -1.56 -18.01 22.56
C ASP A 5 -1.19 -18.32 24.02
N PRO A 6 -1.51 -19.52 24.54
CA PRO A 6 -1.17 -19.88 25.90
C PRO A 6 0.35 -19.96 26.04
N VAL A 7 0.94 -18.98 26.70
CA VAL A 7 2.36 -19.00 27.06
C VAL A 7 2.53 -19.96 28.24
N ILE A 8 2.91 -21.20 27.95
CA ILE A 8 3.25 -22.20 28.98
C ILE A 8 4.73 -22.07 29.30
N PHE A 9 5.06 -21.81 30.56
CA PHE A 9 6.44 -21.83 31.04
C PHE A 9 6.86 -23.29 31.25
N ILE A 10 7.67 -23.81 30.33
CA ILE A 10 8.27 -25.15 30.43
C ILE A 10 9.76 -25.04 30.75
N THR A 11 10.31 -26.09 31.36
CA THR A 11 11.75 -26.14 31.64
C THR A 11 12.53 -26.18 30.33
N LEU A 12 13.77 -25.67 30.32
CA LEU A 12 14.62 -25.67 29.11
C LEU A 12 14.78 -27.10 28.54
N ARG A 13 14.87 -28.10 29.43
CA ARG A 13 15.01 -29.51 29.06
C ARG A 13 13.76 -30.06 28.37
N ASP A 14 12.58 -29.67 28.84
CA ASP A 14 11.30 -30.07 28.23
C ASP A 14 11.04 -29.33 26.91
N ALA A 15 11.44 -28.06 26.82
CA ALA A 15 11.36 -27.28 25.58
C ALA A 15 12.23 -27.90 24.47
N GLN A 16 13.46 -28.28 24.81
CA GLN A 16 14.35 -28.98 23.90
C GLN A 16 13.73 -30.32 23.46
N LYS A 17 13.14 -31.07 24.38
CA LYS A 17 12.50 -32.33 24.04
C LYS A 17 11.34 -32.13 23.05
N LEU A 18 10.42 -31.20 23.33
CA LEU A 18 9.24 -30.96 22.48
C LEU A 18 9.57 -30.31 21.12
N GLN A 19 10.60 -29.47 21.05
CA GLN A 19 11.00 -28.81 19.80
C GLN A 19 11.60 -29.81 18.78
N PHE A 20 12.23 -30.88 19.27
CA PHE A 20 12.92 -31.87 18.44
C PHE A 20 12.21 -33.24 18.38
N GLU A 21 11.18 -33.46 19.20
CA GLU A 21 10.33 -34.66 19.15
C GLU A 21 9.30 -34.53 18.02
N LEU A 22 9.70 -34.91 16.81
CA LEU A 22 8.81 -34.99 15.65
C LEU A 22 7.73 -36.05 15.86
N ALA A 23 6.53 -35.78 15.35
CA ALA A 23 5.47 -36.78 15.29
C ALA A 23 5.98 -38.06 14.58
N PRO A 24 5.61 -39.27 15.07
CA PRO A 24 6.17 -40.54 14.59
C PRO A 24 6.17 -40.75 13.06
N PRO A 25 5.19 -40.25 12.29
CA PRO A 25 5.22 -40.31 10.83
C PRO A 25 6.29 -39.41 10.19
N ALA A 26 6.48 -38.19 10.68
CA ALA A 26 7.44 -37.23 10.15
C ALA A 26 8.89 -37.63 10.44
N ALA A 27 9.14 -38.21 11.62
CA ALA A 27 10.43 -38.77 12.00
C ALA A 27 10.89 -39.89 11.05
N ARG A 28 9.98 -40.78 10.63
CA ARG A 28 10.28 -41.86 9.67
C ARG A 28 10.67 -41.34 8.28
N ILE A 29 10.05 -40.25 7.82
CA ILE A 29 10.35 -39.64 6.51
C ILE A 29 11.72 -38.96 6.51
N GLN A 30 12.11 -38.31 7.60
CA GLN A 30 13.42 -37.66 7.72
C GLN A 30 14.58 -38.66 7.86
N MET A 31 14.37 -39.75 8.61
CA MET A 31 15.33 -40.86 8.68
C MET A 31 15.54 -41.53 7.31
N ALA A 32 14.47 -41.71 6.52
CA ALA A 32 14.57 -42.23 5.15
C ALA A 32 15.32 -41.29 4.18
N ARG A 33 15.40 -39.98 4.49
CA ARG A 33 16.21 -38.99 3.75
C ARG A 33 17.66 -38.88 4.24
N GLY A 34 18.09 -39.72 5.19
CA GLY A 34 19.45 -39.69 5.73
C GLY A 34 19.77 -38.46 6.60
N GLN A 35 18.76 -37.67 7.00
CA GLN A 35 18.93 -36.60 7.97
C GLN A 35 18.84 -37.20 9.37
N THR A 36 19.97 -37.31 10.06
CA THR A 36 20.00 -37.57 11.49
C THR A 36 19.29 -36.43 12.20
N THR A 37 18.41 -36.80 13.13
CA THR A 37 17.62 -35.91 13.99
C THR A 37 18.46 -34.72 14.44
N GLY A 38 17.96 -33.51 14.21
CA GLY A 38 18.71 -32.26 14.42
C GLY A 38 19.39 -32.21 15.79
N SER A 39 20.64 -31.74 15.80
CA SER A 39 21.45 -31.59 17.02
C SER A 39 20.67 -30.87 18.11
N THR A 40 20.51 -31.52 19.27
CA THR A 40 19.96 -30.92 20.49
C THR A 40 20.90 -29.87 21.12
N ASP A 41 22.10 -29.70 20.55
CA ASP A 41 23.14 -28.78 21.03
C ASP A 41 23.03 -27.36 20.44
N THR A 42 22.12 -27.15 19.48
CA THR A 42 21.87 -25.83 18.87
C THR A 42 20.56 -25.22 19.36
N ILE A 43 20.64 -24.13 20.11
CA ILE A 43 19.50 -23.36 20.60
C ILE A 43 19.33 -22.11 19.73
N ASN A 44 18.15 -21.91 19.15
CA ASN A 44 17.88 -20.76 18.25
C ASN A 44 17.73 -19.43 19.01
N ALA A 45 17.13 -19.45 20.21
CA ALA A 45 16.94 -18.28 21.05
C ALA A 45 16.76 -18.68 22.51
N VAL A 46 17.26 -17.85 23.44
CA VAL A 46 17.06 -18.00 24.89
C VAL A 46 16.32 -16.78 25.40
N ILE A 47 15.17 -16.99 26.04
CA ILE A 47 14.39 -15.92 26.67
C ILE A 47 14.75 -15.89 28.15
N ALA A 48 15.25 -14.76 28.63
CA ALA A 48 15.58 -14.56 30.04
C ALA A 48 14.80 -13.37 30.60
N ARG A 49 14.22 -13.53 31.80
CA ARG A 49 13.56 -12.45 32.52
C ARG A 49 14.56 -11.82 33.49
N VAL A 50 14.72 -10.50 33.38
CA VAL A 50 15.62 -9.72 34.23
C VAL A 50 14.95 -9.41 35.58
N HIS A 51 15.72 -9.37 36.66
CA HIS A 51 15.23 -9.01 38.00
C HIS A 51 14.80 -7.54 38.05
N ALA A 52 13.80 -7.19 38.89
CA ALA A 52 13.12 -5.89 38.87
C ALA A 52 14.01 -4.64 39.05
N ASN A 53 15.21 -4.79 39.64
CA ASN A 53 16.17 -3.69 39.87
C ASN A 53 17.34 -3.65 38.87
N ALA A 54 17.35 -4.50 37.85
CA ALA A 54 18.43 -4.54 36.87
C ALA A 54 17.98 -3.95 35.52
N SER A 55 18.78 -3.04 34.96
CA SER A 55 18.49 -2.41 33.68
C SER A 55 18.72 -3.39 32.51
N PRO A 56 17.71 -3.71 31.70
CA PRO A 56 17.84 -4.67 30.59
C PRO A 56 18.87 -4.21 29.53
N ASP A 57 19.03 -2.91 29.31
CA ASP A 57 19.96 -2.37 28.32
C ASP A 57 21.44 -2.63 28.66
N ARG A 58 21.80 -2.53 29.95
CA ARG A 58 23.18 -2.82 30.39
C ARG A 58 23.53 -4.30 30.27
N ILE A 59 22.55 -5.18 30.49
CA ILE A 59 22.72 -6.62 30.34
C ILE A 59 22.84 -6.97 28.85
N ALA A 60 21.96 -6.42 28.01
CA ALA A 60 22.04 -6.60 26.55
C ALA A 60 23.38 -6.12 25.98
N ALA A 61 23.88 -4.96 26.43
CA ALA A 61 25.19 -4.44 26.04
C ALA A 61 26.36 -5.34 26.49
N SER A 62 26.25 -5.96 27.68
CA SER A 62 27.26 -6.89 28.19
C SER A 62 27.29 -8.20 27.41
N VAL A 63 26.12 -8.72 27.03
CA VAL A 63 25.99 -9.94 26.22
C VAL A 63 26.48 -9.73 24.78
N ARG A 64 26.19 -8.57 24.16
CA ARG A 64 26.68 -8.21 22.82
C ARG A 64 28.20 -8.11 22.70
N ARG A 65 28.92 -7.99 23.82
CA ARG A 65 30.39 -7.95 23.83
C ARG A 65 31.00 -9.30 23.45
N TRP A 66 30.24 -10.39 23.56
CA TRP A 66 30.68 -11.73 23.23
C TRP A 66 30.44 -11.98 21.74
N LYS A 67 31.50 -12.32 20.99
CA LYS A 67 31.51 -12.37 19.50
C LYS A 67 30.44 -13.25 18.83
N HIS A 68 29.80 -14.15 19.58
CA HIS A 68 28.85 -15.16 19.07
C HIS A 68 27.44 -15.03 19.68
N LEU A 69 27.16 -13.99 20.47
CA LEU A 69 25.88 -13.80 21.14
C LEU A 69 25.27 -12.45 20.74
N SER A 70 24.04 -12.48 20.21
CA SER A 70 23.24 -11.29 19.96
C SER A 70 22.10 -11.24 20.97
N ALA A 71 22.00 -10.14 21.70
CA ALA A 71 20.90 -9.89 22.62
C ALA A 71 19.97 -8.82 22.02
N ILE A 72 18.67 -9.13 22.00
CA ILE A 72 17.61 -8.20 21.62
C ILE A 72 16.77 -7.95 22.87
N THR A 73 16.62 -6.69 23.24
CA THR A 73 15.73 -6.31 24.35
C THR A 73 14.26 -6.39 23.92
N GLN A 74 13.34 -6.52 24.87
CA GLN A 74 11.90 -6.53 24.55
C GLN A 74 11.46 -5.26 23.80
N ALA A 75 12.02 -4.11 24.17
CA ALA A 75 11.78 -2.83 23.48
C ALA A 75 12.31 -2.83 22.04
N GLU A 76 13.53 -3.32 21.80
CA GLU A 76 14.08 -3.44 20.43
C GLU A 76 13.31 -4.45 19.58
N GLN A 77 12.87 -5.57 20.15
CA GLN A 77 12.10 -6.59 19.44
C GLN A 77 10.73 -6.08 19.02
N GLU A 78 10.04 -5.35 19.89
CA GLU A 78 8.77 -4.71 19.58
C GLU A 78 8.92 -3.70 18.45
N VAL A 79 9.99 -2.89 18.45
CA VAL A 79 10.31 -1.94 17.37
C VAL A 79 10.60 -2.66 16.05
N ILE A 80 11.40 -3.74 16.06
CA ILE A 80 11.74 -4.47 14.82
C ILE A 80 10.50 -5.16 14.24
N LEU A 81 9.68 -5.79 15.08
CA LEU A 81 8.48 -6.51 14.64
C LEU A 81 7.40 -5.55 14.15
N THR A 82 7.10 -4.46 14.88
CA THR A 82 6.11 -3.47 14.42
C THR A 82 6.58 -2.75 13.17
N ARG A 83 7.87 -2.44 13.04
CA ARG A 83 8.38 -1.67 11.89
C ARG A 83 8.55 -2.53 10.64
N SER A 84 8.97 -3.79 10.75
CA SER A 84 9.29 -4.61 9.56
C SER A 84 8.04 -5.16 8.85
N VAL A 85 7.10 -5.78 9.58
CA VAL A 85 5.91 -6.38 8.93
C VAL A 85 4.91 -5.32 8.45
N VAL A 86 4.76 -4.23 9.20
CA VAL A 86 3.87 -3.12 8.83
C VAL A 86 4.45 -2.35 7.65
N ASN A 87 5.76 -2.13 7.59
CA ASN A 87 6.37 -1.38 6.49
C ASN A 87 6.31 -2.16 5.16
N ARG A 88 6.53 -3.48 5.16
CA ARG A 88 6.35 -4.30 3.95
C ARG A 88 4.92 -4.27 3.44
N ALA A 89 3.94 -4.45 4.32
CA ALA A 89 2.53 -4.37 3.95
C ALA A 89 2.15 -2.97 3.43
N ARG A 90 2.65 -1.90 4.07
CA ARG A 90 2.45 -0.51 3.61
C ARG A 90 3.05 -0.26 2.23
N GLN A 91 4.27 -0.74 1.97
CA GLN A 91 4.90 -0.62 0.65
C GLN A 91 4.11 -1.34 -0.44
N GLN A 92 3.60 -2.54 -0.15
CA GLN A 92 2.78 -3.29 -1.10
C GLN A 92 1.46 -2.56 -1.42
N ILE A 93 0.76 -2.06 -0.39
CA ILE A 93 -0.46 -1.24 -0.58
C ILE A 93 -0.12 0.00 -1.40
N GLY A 94 0.97 0.70 -1.08
CA GLY A 94 1.41 1.88 -1.82
C GLY A 94 1.68 1.59 -3.31
N MET A 95 2.31 0.46 -3.62
CA MET A 95 2.53 0.03 -5.00
C MET A 95 1.22 -0.21 -5.76
N PHE A 96 0.24 -0.87 -5.12
CA PHE A 96 -1.10 -1.02 -5.70
C PHE A 96 -1.81 0.33 -5.89
N THR A 97 -1.70 1.26 -4.94
CA THR A 97 -2.26 2.61 -5.07
C THR A 97 -1.68 3.32 -6.28
N VAL A 98 -0.36 3.30 -6.48
CA VAL A 98 0.29 3.91 -7.65
C VAL A 98 -0.19 3.28 -8.95
N LEU A 99 -0.28 1.95 -9.00
CA LEU A 99 -0.80 1.24 -10.18
C LEU A 99 -2.24 1.64 -10.49
N LEU A 100 -3.12 1.65 -9.49
CA LEU A 100 -4.52 2.04 -9.66
C LEU A 100 -4.63 3.49 -10.13
N LEU A 101 -3.85 4.41 -9.55
CA LEU A 101 -3.80 5.80 -10.00
C LEU A 101 -3.35 5.92 -11.46
N ALA A 102 -2.35 5.14 -11.88
CA ALA A 102 -1.90 5.13 -13.28
C ALA A 102 -2.99 4.62 -14.23
N VAL A 103 -3.68 3.52 -13.88
CA VAL A 103 -4.78 2.98 -14.68
C VAL A 103 -5.93 3.99 -14.74
N THR A 104 -6.30 4.61 -13.61
CA THR A 104 -7.31 5.66 -13.56
C THR A 104 -6.94 6.85 -14.45
N ALA A 105 -5.68 7.27 -14.46
CA ALA A 105 -5.19 8.35 -15.33
C ALA A 105 -5.43 8.02 -16.82
N VAL A 106 -5.12 6.79 -17.23
CA VAL A 106 -5.34 6.32 -18.61
C VAL A 106 -6.83 6.30 -18.96
N VAL A 107 -7.68 5.77 -18.07
CA VAL A 107 -9.14 5.73 -18.29
C VAL A 107 -9.72 7.13 -18.39
N ILE A 108 -9.35 8.05 -17.50
CA ILE A 108 -9.79 9.45 -17.55
C ILE A 108 -9.34 10.09 -18.86
N SER A 109 -8.07 9.89 -19.27
CA SER A 109 -7.56 10.41 -20.55
C SER A 109 -8.37 9.89 -21.74
N LEU A 110 -8.72 8.60 -21.74
CA LEU A 110 -9.51 8.01 -22.81
C LEU A 110 -10.93 8.58 -22.85
N ILE A 111 -11.59 8.72 -21.70
CA ILE A 111 -12.94 9.30 -21.59
C ILE A 111 -12.94 10.74 -22.09
N ILE A 112 -11.96 11.56 -21.67
CA ILE A 112 -11.86 12.95 -22.14
C ILE A 112 -11.64 12.98 -23.65
N TYR A 113 -10.77 12.12 -24.17
CA TYR A 113 -10.53 12.01 -25.61
C TYR A 113 -11.81 11.66 -26.38
N THR A 114 -12.54 10.62 -25.97
CA THR A 114 -13.76 10.20 -26.65
C THR A 114 -14.85 11.28 -26.57
N MET A 115 -15.08 11.87 -25.39
CA MET A 115 -16.07 12.94 -25.23
C MET A 115 -15.73 14.18 -26.06
N THR A 116 -14.43 14.50 -26.19
CA THR A 116 -13.97 15.62 -27.03
C THR A 116 -14.26 15.35 -28.51
N MET A 117 -13.99 14.12 -28.98
CA MET A 117 -14.23 13.74 -30.38
C MET A 117 -15.72 13.66 -30.72
N GLU A 118 -16.57 13.18 -29.80
CA GLU A 118 -18.02 13.15 -29.99
C GLU A 118 -18.61 14.55 -30.20
N LYS A 119 -18.04 15.57 -29.56
CA LYS A 119 -18.48 16.98 -29.65
C LYS A 119 -17.70 17.80 -30.68
N LEU A 120 -16.90 17.16 -31.53
CA LEU A 120 -16.02 17.84 -32.49
C LEU A 120 -16.78 18.80 -33.41
N LYS A 121 -17.94 18.40 -33.98
CA LYS A 121 -18.76 19.31 -34.81
C LYS A 121 -19.22 20.56 -34.04
N GLN A 122 -19.58 20.41 -32.75
CA GLN A 122 -19.98 21.52 -31.88
C GLN A 122 -18.80 22.46 -31.56
N ILE A 123 -17.61 21.89 -31.38
CA ILE A 123 -16.39 22.67 -31.14
C ILE A 123 -15.99 23.43 -32.41
N ALA A 124 -16.10 22.80 -33.59
CA ALA A 124 -15.82 23.42 -34.88
C ALA A 124 -16.75 24.61 -35.16
N THR A 125 -18.05 24.46 -34.91
CA THR A 125 -18.99 25.58 -35.06
C THR A 125 -18.71 26.71 -34.06
N LEU A 126 -18.38 26.39 -32.81
CA LEU A 126 -18.01 27.38 -31.80
C LEU A 126 -16.73 28.16 -32.19
N LYS A 127 -15.74 27.47 -32.78
CA LYS A 127 -14.52 28.09 -33.29
C LYS A 127 -14.78 28.98 -34.51
N LEU A 128 -15.71 28.60 -35.39
CA LEU A 128 -16.14 29.44 -36.52
C LEU A 128 -16.88 30.72 -36.09
N ILE A 129 -17.63 30.67 -34.99
CA ILE A 129 -18.29 31.85 -34.41
C ILE A 129 -17.25 32.81 -33.77
N GLY A 130 -15.99 32.38 -33.64
CA GLY A 130 -14.87 33.20 -33.20
C GLY A 130 -14.42 32.92 -31.76
N ALA A 131 -14.81 31.79 -31.16
CA ALA A 131 -14.33 31.44 -29.82
C ALA A 131 -12.81 31.18 -29.83
N PRO A 132 -12.05 31.75 -28.88
CA PRO A 132 -10.62 31.53 -28.80
C PRO A 132 -10.30 30.12 -28.29
N ASP A 133 -9.19 29.55 -28.76
CA ASP A 133 -8.72 28.20 -28.37
C ASP A 133 -8.60 28.02 -26.85
N ARG A 134 -8.30 29.09 -26.12
CA ARG A 134 -8.25 29.10 -24.65
C ARG A 134 -9.58 28.73 -24.01
N THR A 135 -10.71 29.13 -24.59
CA THR A 135 -12.05 28.80 -24.08
C THR A 135 -12.32 27.30 -24.21
N ILE A 136 -11.91 26.70 -25.33
CA ILE A 136 -12.05 25.25 -25.57
C ILE A 136 -11.19 24.47 -24.57
N VAL A 137 -9.93 24.90 -24.37
CA VAL A 137 -9.04 24.29 -23.38
C VAL A 137 -9.64 24.37 -21.98
N LEU A 138 -10.16 25.54 -21.58
CA LEU A 138 -10.71 25.76 -20.25
C LEU A 138 -11.98 24.92 -20.02
N MET A 139 -12.83 24.77 -21.04
CA MET A 139 -14.00 23.90 -21.01
C MET A 139 -13.61 22.42 -20.80
N ILE A 140 -12.60 21.93 -21.51
CA ILE A 140 -12.11 20.53 -21.37
C ILE A 140 -11.48 20.32 -19.98
N ILE A 141 -10.69 21.27 -19.49
CA ILE A 141 -10.09 21.22 -18.15
C ILE A 141 -11.20 21.18 -17.08
N GLN A 142 -12.24 22.00 -17.22
CA GLN A 142 -13.38 22.00 -16.29
C GLN A 142 -14.11 20.65 -16.29
N GLN A 143 -14.32 20.02 -17.45
CA GLN A 143 -14.91 18.68 -17.54
C GLN A 143 -14.04 17.63 -16.85
N ALA A 144 -12.72 17.65 -17.11
CA ALA A 144 -11.78 16.74 -16.49
C ALA A 144 -11.74 16.87 -14.96
N LEU A 145 -11.73 18.12 -14.47
CA LEU A 145 -11.70 18.42 -13.04
C LEU A 145 -13.02 18.08 -12.37
N ALA A 146 -14.17 18.33 -13.03
CA ALA A 146 -15.47 17.89 -12.55
C ALA A 146 -15.55 16.36 -12.40
N LEU A 147 -15.05 15.61 -13.38
CA LEU A 147 -14.97 14.16 -13.32
C LEU A 147 -14.11 13.69 -12.12
N GLY A 148 -12.96 14.35 -11.92
CA GLY A 148 -12.08 14.10 -10.77
C GLY A 148 -12.73 14.39 -9.42
N VAL A 149 -13.44 15.51 -9.29
CA VAL A 149 -14.16 15.89 -8.06
C VAL A 149 -15.27 14.89 -7.75
N VAL A 150 -16.05 14.47 -8.75
CA VAL A 150 -17.10 13.47 -8.57
C VAL A 150 -16.51 12.11 -8.16
N GLY A 151 -15.42 11.68 -8.79
CA GLY A 151 -14.72 10.45 -8.42
C GLY A 151 -14.16 10.49 -7.00
N PHE A 152 -13.52 11.61 -6.62
CA PHE A 152 -12.95 11.78 -5.28
C PHE A 152 -14.03 11.83 -4.20
N THR A 153 -15.10 12.60 -4.42
CA THR A 153 -16.19 12.73 -3.43
C THR A 153 -16.96 11.42 -3.25
N SER A 154 -17.30 10.73 -4.34
CA SER A 154 -17.94 9.40 -4.28
C SER A 154 -17.04 8.37 -3.59
N GLY A 155 -15.75 8.36 -3.90
CA GLY A 155 -14.76 7.51 -3.23
C GLY A 155 -14.65 7.80 -1.73
N ALA A 156 -14.61 9.08 -1.33
CA ALA A 156 -14.56 9.48 0.07
C ALA A 156 -15.81 9.03 0.84
N ILE A 157 -17.00 9.18 0.24
CA ILE A 157 -18.27 8.71 0.81
C ILE A 157 -18.23 7.19 1.00
N LEU A 158 -17.76 6.45 -0.01
CA LEU A 158 -17.67 4.99 0.06
C LEU A 158 -16.70 4.53 1.16
N VAL A 159 -15.55 5.19 1.30
CA VAL A 159 -14.59 4.90 2.37
C VAL A 159 -15.22 5.15 3.74
N LEU A 160 -15.93 6.27 3.91
CA LEU A 160 -16.61 6.59 5.17
C LEU A 160 -17.71 5.57 5.52
N ALA A 161 -18.40 5.03 4.51
CA ALA A 161 -19.42 3.99 4.71
C ALA A 161 -18.82 2.64 5.09
N VAL A 162 -17.65 2.29 4.55
CA VAL A 162 -17.03 0.96 4.73
C VAL A 162 -16.06 0.91 5.91
N LYS A 163 -15.55 2.06 6.39
CA LYS A 163 -14.47 2.11 7.41
C LYS A 163 -14.79 1.33 8.69
N ASP A 164 -16.06 1.29 9.11
CA ASP A 164 -16.49 0.66 10.37
C ASP A 164 -16.60 -0.87 10.27
N PHE A 165 -16.68 -1.40 9.05
CA PHE A 165 -16.69 -2.84 8.77
C PHE A 165 -15.29 -3.42 8.61
N PHE A 166 -14.24 -2.59 8.60
CA PHE A 166 -12.88 -3.03 8.37
C PHE A 166 -12.24 -3.53 9.68
N PRO A 167 -11.69 -4.77 9.72
CA PRO A 167 -11.09 -5.34 10.94
C PRO A 167 -9.82 -4.61 11.40
N ARG A 168 -9.25 -3.73 10.56
CA ARG A 168 -8.06 -2.92 10.84
C ARG A 168 -8.48 -1.45 10.93
N ARG A 169 -8.08 -0.74 11.99
CA ARG A 169 -8.36 0.71 12.15
C ARG A 169 -7.84 1.48 10.93
N VAL A 170 -8.75 2.04 10.14
CA VAL A 170 -8.45 2.98 9.06
C VAL A 170 -8.52 4.38 9.65
N VAL A 171 -7.36 5.01 9.87
CA VAL A 171 -7.28 6.40 10.32
C VAL A 171 -7.16 7.29 9.09
N LEU A 172 -8.18 8.10 8.84
CA LEU A 172 -8.17 9.10 7.78
C LEU A 172 -7.61 10.40 8.36
N GLU A 173 -6.31 10.59 8.23
CA GLU A 173 -5.68 11.87 8.54
C GLU A 173 -6.04 12.87 7.45
N PHE A 174 -6.43 14.09 7.85
CA PHE A 174 -6.80 15.16 6.93
C PHE A 174 -5.67 15.46 5.93
N GLU A 175 -4.42 15.39 6.38
CA GLU A 175 -3.23 15.59 5.53
C GLU A 175 -3.15 14.56 4.39
N ASN A 176 -3.39 13.28 4.67
CA ASN A 176 -3.35 12.22 3.67
C ASN A 176 -4.49 12.35 2.65
N VAL A 177 -5.68 12.73 3.10
CA VAL A 177 -6.85 12.98 2.24
C VAL A 177 -6.60 14.19 1.33
N ALA A 178 -6.05 15.28 1.87
CA ALA A 178 -5.71 16.48 1.11
C ALA A 178 -4.60 16.20 0.08
N LEU A 179 -3.58 15.42 0.46
CA LEU A 179 -2.52 14.99 -0.46
C LEU A 179 -3.09 14.15 -1.61
N LEU A 180 -3.96 13.18 -1.31
CA LEU A 180 -4.63 12.37 -2.35
C LEU A 180 -5.48 13.24 -3.28
N ALA A 181 -6.22 14.21 -2.75
CA ALA A 181 -6.99 15.15 -3.56
C ALA A 181 -6.10 15.95 -4.52
N CYS A 182 -4.96 16.44 -4.03
CA CYS A 182 -3.97 17.14 -4.85
C CYS A 182 -3.43 16.24 -5.97
N VAL A 183 -3.09 14.99 -5.66
CA VAL A 183 -2.63 14.00 -6.65
C VAL A 183 -3.70 13.76 -7.73
N VAL A 184 -4.97 13.61 -7.35
CA VAL A 184 -6.08 13.45 -8.29
C VAL A 184 -6.20 14.67 -9.21
N VAL A 185 -6.13 15.89 -8.68
CA VAL A 185 -6.17 17.11 -9.49
C VAL A 185 -5.02 17.14 -10.50
N VAL A 186 -3.79 16.84 -10.07
CA VAL A 186 -2.63 16.79 -10.96
C VAL A 186 -2.85 15.75 -12.07
N ILE A 187 -3.34 14.55 -11.72
CA ILE A 187 -3.62 13.50 -12.70
C ILE A 187 -4.70 13.94 -13.70
N CYS A 188 -5.80 14.54 -13.25
CA CYS A 188 -6.85 15.04 -14.13
C CYS A 188 -6.34 16.10 -15.11
N LEU A 189 -5.48 17.01 -14.63
CA LEU A 189 -4.85 18.02 -15.50
C LEU A 189 -3.94 17.38 -16.54
N LEU A 190 -3.07 16.45 -16.13
CA LEU A 190 -2.16 15.73 -17.03
C LEU A 190 -2.93 14.88 -18.06
N ALA A 191 -3.99 14.20 -17.64
CA ALA A 191 -4.84 13.41 -18.54
C ALA A 191 -5.58 14.29 -19.55
N SER A 192 -6.02 15.49 -19.14
CA SER A 192 -6.73 16.43 -20.01
C SER A 192 -5.86 16.96 -21.16
N LEU A 193 -4.53 17.01 -21.01
CA LEU A 193 -3.63 17.51 -22.06
C LEU A 193 -3.77 16.72 -23.36
N ILE A 194 -3.98 15.41 -23.29
CA ILE A 194 -4.14 14.54 -24.47
C ILE A 194 -5.44 14.90 -25.21
N GLY A 195 -6.55 15.05 -24.48
CA GLY A 195 -7.84 15.47 -25.04
C GLY A 195 -7.78 16.88 -25.64
N VAL A 196 -7.15 17.82 -24.94
CA VAL A 196 -6.95 19.20 -25.42
C VAL A 196 -6.15 19.22 -26.72
N ARG A 197 -5.04 18.46 -26.79
CA ARG A 197 -4.22 18.40 -28.01
C ARG A 197 -4.99 17.84 -29.20
N ALA A 198 -5.86 16.85 -28.97
CA ALA A 198 -6.74 16.33 -30.01
C ALA A 198 -7.76 17.38 -30.47
N ALA A 199 -8.42 18.09 -29.54
CA ALA A 199 -9.39 19.15 -29.85
C ALA A 199 -8.80 20.26 -30.72
N LEU A 200 -7.60 20.72 -30.39
CA LEU A 200 -6.95 21.85 -31.08
C LEU A 200 -6.42 21.50 -32.47
N LYS A 201 -6.11 20.22 -32.73
CA LYS A 201 -5.57 19.75 -34.01
C LYS A 201 -6.66 19.54 -35.07
N VAL A 202 -7.92 19.63 -34.71
CA VAL A 202 -9.03 19.48 -35.65
C VAL A 202 -9.22 20.79 -36.42
N ASP A 203 -9.08 20.71 -37.75
CA ASP A 203 -9.37 21.84 -38.63
C ASP A 203 -10.90 22.00 -38.79
N PRO A 204 -11.45 23.20 -38.55
CA PRO A 204 -12.90 23.43 -38.58
C PRO A 204 -13.50 23.25 -39.98
N ALA A 205 -12.71 23.40 -41.05
CA ALA A 205 -13.16 23.25 -42.43
C ALA A 205 -13.45 21.79 -42.82
N THR A 206 -12.67 20.82 -42.32
CA THR A 206 -12.87 19.38 -42.57
C THR A 206 -14.00 18.78 -41.74
N ALA A 207 -14.34 19.39 -40.60
CA ALA A 207 -15.42 18.92 -39.73
C ALA A 207 -16.84 19.24 -40.25
N ILE A 208 -16.97 20.28 -41.08
CA ILE A 208 -18.25 20.78 -41.60
C ILE A 208 -18.45 20.41 -43.07
N GLY A 209 -17.37 20.20 -43.82
CA GLY A 209 -17.41 19.72 -45.21
C GLY A 209 -17.62 18.20 -45.38
N GLY A 210 -17.99 17.49 -44.32
CA GLY A 210 -18.28 16.05 -44.29
C GLY A 210 -19.66 15.73 -43.72
#